data_AF-A0A0Q3QKE5-F1
#
_entry.id   AF-A0A0Q3QKE5-F1
#
_cell.length_a   1.000
_cell.length_b   1.000
_cell.length_c   1.000
_cell.angle_alpha   90.00
_cell.angle_beta   90.00
_cell.angle_gamma   90.00
#
_symmetry.space_group_name_H-M   'P 1'
#
loop_
_entity.id
_entity.type
_entity.pdbx_description
1 polymer ?
#
loop_
_entity_poly.entity_id
_entity_poly.type
_entity_poly.pdbx_seq_one_letter_code
_entity_poly.pdbx_strand_id
1 'polypeptide(L)'
;MGLLRKAIEEKREQMIASAKIWGINSKITIQYSQELDLLLNIAQNSGNIHSPDKIHISTDPISKSHNIKSAYRKSRRDDDSYMFNTKRN
;
A
#
# COMPACT_ATOMS: atom_id res chain seq x y z
N MET A 1 -13.40 -26.11 24.13
CA MET A 1 -12.77 -25.16 23.19
C MET A 1 -13.77 -24.86 22.08
N GLY A 2 -14.10 -23.60 21.81
CA GLY A 2 -15.11 -23.25 20.79
C GLY A 2 -14.64 -23.53 19.36
N LEU A 3 -15.56 -23.94 18.47
CA LEU A 3 -15.27 -24.31 17.08
C LEU A 3 -14.52 -23.19 16.32
N LEU A 4 -14.89 -21.92 16.55
CA LEU A 4 -14.24 -20.76 15.92
C LEU A 4 -12.78 -20.58 16.34
N ARG A 5 -12.47 -20.82 17.63
CA ARG A 5 -11.08 -20.78 18.13
C ARG A 5 -10.21 -21.84 17.47
N LYS A 6 -10.77 -23.04 17.24
CA LYS A 6 -10.06 -24.13 16.56
C LYS A 6 -9.73 -23.75 15.11
N ALA A 7 -10.70 -23.17 14.40
CA ALA A 7 -10.50 -22.71 13.02
C ALA A 7 -9.44 -21.59 12.90
N ILE A 8 -9.40 -20.67 13.87
CA ILE A 8 -8.38 -19.60 13.93
C ILE A 8 -6.98 -20.20 14.11
N GLU A 9 -6.80 -21.14 15.04
CA GLU A 9 -5.49 -21.76 15.25
C GLU A 9 -5.04 -22.57 14.03
N GLU A 10 -5.94 -23.36 13.44
CA GLU A 10 -5.62 -24.13 12.23
C GLU A 10 -5.20 -23.21 11.07
N LYS A 11 -5.89 -22.09 10.85
CA LYS A 11 -5.49 -21.14 9.81
C LYS A 11 -4.20 -20.40 10.11
N ARG A 12 -3.94 -20.09 11.39
CA ARG A 12 -2.67 -19.52 11.83
C ARG A 12 -1.50 -20.46 11.55
N GLU A 13 -1.65 -21.74 11.85
CA GLU A 13 -0.64 -22.76 11.56
C GLU A 13 -0.38 -22.88 10.05
N GLN A 14 -1.43 -22.88 9.23
CA GLN A 14 -1.30 -22.92 7.76
C GLN A 14 -0.54 -21.70 7.22
N MET A 15 -0.85 -20.50 7.70
CA MET A 15 -0.13 -19.27 7.32
C MET A 15 1.36 -19.33 7.72
N ILE A 16 1.66 -19.82 8.93
CA ILE A 16 3.05 -19.95 9.40
C ILE A 16 3.80 -20.99 8.57
N ALA A 17 3.17 -22.14 8.29
CA ALA A 17 3.76 -23.19 7.47
C ALA A 17 4.03 -22.69 6.04
N SER A 18 3.08 -21.99 5.42
CA SER A 18 3.27 -21.42 4.08
C SER A 18 4.33 -20.33 4.08
N ALA A 19 4.39 -19.47 5.11
CA ALA A 19 5.41 -18.45 5.24
C ALA A 19 6.83 -19.05 5.31
N LYS A 20 6.98 -20.17 6.02
CA LYS A 20 8.26 -20.90 6.12
C LYS A 20 8.69 -21.54 4.80
N ILE A 21 7.74 -22.06 4.02
CA ILE A 21 8.05 -22.81 2.80
C ILE A 21 8.15 -21.87 1.57
N TRP A 22 7.24 -20.90 1.43
CA TRP A 22 7.06 -20.06 0.23
C TRP A 22 7.46 -18.60 0.47
N GLY A 23 7.66 -18.19 1.73
CA GLY A 23 7.92 -16.80 2.11
C GLY A 23 6.65 -15.99 2.35
N ILE A 24 6.79 -14.90 3.10
CA ILE A 24 5.66 -14.03 3.52
C ILE A 24 4.95 -13.33 2.35
N ASN A 25 5.67 -13.06 1.25
CA ASN A 25 5.12 -12.40 0.06
C ASN A 25 4.53 -13.38 -0.95
N SER A 26 4.51 -14.68 -0.64
CA SER A 26 3.88 -15.66 -1.51
C SER A 26 2.37 -15.48 -1.53
N LYS A 27 1.77 -15.65 -2.71
CA LYS A 27 0.31 -15.53 -2.89
C LYS A 27 -0.47 -16.42 -1.91
N ILE A 28 0.02 -17.62 -1.64
CA ILE A 28 -0.60 -18.56 -0.70
C ILE A 28 -0.56 -18.02 0.74
N THR A 29 0.59 -17.50 1.18
CA THR A 29 0.70 -16.94 2.54
C THR A 29 -0.16 -15.70 2.70
N ILE A 30 -0.24 -14.87 1.66
CA ILE A 30 -1.14 -13.70 1.64
C ILE A 30 -2.60 -14.16 1.74
N GLN A 31 -3.01 -15.18 0.99
CA GLN A 31 -4.38 -15.73 1.08
C GLN A 31 -4.70 -16.24 2.48
N TYR A 32 -3.81 -17.03 3.09
CA TYR A 32 -4.01 -17.50 4.47
C TYR A 32 -4.04 -16.35 5.49
N SER A 33 -3.29 -15.27 5.27
CA SER A 33 -3.35 -14.08 6.13
C SER A 33 -4.72 -13.36 6.04
N GLN A 34 -5.29 -13.25 4.83
CA GLN A 34 -6.61 -12.65 4.61
C GLN A 34 -7.73 -13.50 5.22
N GLU A 35 -7.65 -14.83 5.06
CA GLU A 35 -8.61 -15.76 5.65
C GLU A 35 -8.55 -15.75 7.19
N LEU A 36 -7.33 -15.65 7.75
CA LEU A 36 -7.14 -15.54 9.19
C LEU A 36 -7.72 -14.23 9.73
N ASP A 37 -7.52 -13.12 9.04
CA ASP A 37 -8.09 -11.82 9.42
C ASP A 37 -9.62 -11.86 9.44
N LEU A 38 -10.24 -12.48 8.43
CA LEU A 38 -11.69 -12.66 8.40
C LEU A 38 -12.20 -13.45 9.61
N LEU A 39 -11.52 -14.54 9.99
CA LEU A 39 -11.90 -15.34 11.16
C LEU A 39 -11.74 -14.55 12.47
N LEU A 40 -10.71 -13.71 12.57
CA LEU A 40 -10.51 -12.82 13.72
C LEU A 40 -11.61 -11.75 13.80
N ASN A 41 -11.98 -11.16 12.66
CA ASN A 41 -13.09 -10.20 12.58
C ASN A 41 -14.42 -10.85 13.01
N ILE A 42 -14.68 -12.08 12.58
CA ILE A 42 -15.87 -12.84 13.00
C ILE A 42 -15.81 -13.11 14.52
N ALA A 43 -14.66 -13.51 15.06
CA ALA A 43 -14.52 -13.76 16.49
C ALA A 43 -14.72 -12.49 17.33
N GLN A 44 -14.18 -11.36 16.88
CA GLN A 44 -14.36 -10.06 17.53
C GLN A 44 -15.81 -9.59 17.47
N ASN A 45 -16.48 -9.75 16.32
CA ASN A 45 -17.89 -9.40 16.15
C ASN A 45 -18.84 -10.39 16.83
N SER A 46 -18.44 -11.65 17.03
CA SER A 46 -19.27 -12.62 17.76
C SER A 46 -19.46 -12.27 19.24
N GLY A 47 -18.58 -11.42 19.81
CA GLY A 47 -18.74 -10.82 21.13
C GLY A 47 -19.45 -9.46 21.13
N ASN A 48 -19.60 -8.81 19.97
CA ASN A 48 -20.15 -7.46 19.82
C ASN A 48 -21.21 -7.45 18.71
N ILE A 49 -22.49 -7.59 19.08
CA ILE A 49 -23.61 -7.17 18.24
C ILE A 49 -23.60 -5.63 18.19
N HIS A 50 -22.70 -5.03 17.42
CA HIS A 50 -22.80 -3.61 17.07
C HIS A 50 -22.22 -3.32 15.68
N SER A 51 -23.14 -3.40 14.72
CA SER A 51 -23.29 -2.67 13.46
C SER A 51 -22.19 -2.61 12.39
N PRO A 52 -22.59 -2.62 11.10
CA PRO A 52 -21.75 -2.82 9.94
C PRO A 52 -21.17 -1.52 9.40
N ASP A 53 -20.49 -0.73 10.22
CA ASP A 53 -19.87 0.52 9.75
C ASP A 53 -18.54 0.73 10.45
N LYS A 54 -17.45 0.37 9.75
CA LYS A 54 -16.16 1.10 9.66
C LYS A 54 -15.02 0.13 9.28
N ILE A 55 -14.85 -0.06 7.98
CA ILE A 55 -13.52 -0.23 7.43
C ILE A 55 -13.15 1.12 6.82
N HIS A 56 -12.57 2.01 7.62
CA HIS A 56 -11.91 3.22 7.11
C HIS A 56 -10.48 2.80 6.73
N ILE A 57 -10.32 2.18 5.56
CA ILE A 57 -8.98 2.09 4.96
C ILE A 57 -8.64 3.52 4.58
N SER A 58 -7.85 4.21 5.40
CA SER A 58 -7.16 5.41 4.93
C SER A 58 -6.16 4.95 3.88
N THR A 59 -6.59 4.87 2.63
CA THR A 59 -5.68 4.86 1.49
C THR A 59 -5.17 6.28 1.30
N ASP A 60 -4.48 6.83 2.30
CA ASP A 60 -3.61 7.96 2.04
C ASP A 60 -2.49 7.41 1.14
N PRO A 61 -2.39 7.82 -0.14
CA PRO A 61 -1.24 7.43 -0.93
C PRO A 61 -0.01 7.99 -0.21
N ILE A 62 0.94 7.11 0.09
CA ILE A 62 2.24 7.47 0.66
C ILE A 62 2.79 8.65 -0.13
N SER A 63 2.76 9.83 0.48
CA SER A 63 3.38 11.03 -0.06
C SER A 63 4.89 10.79 -0.13
N LYS A 64 5.44 10.81 -1.35
CA LYS A 64 6.85 11.16 -1.61
C LYS A 64 7.08 11.37 -3.12
N SER A 65 6.57 12.46 -3.68
CA SER A 65 7.19 13.01 -4.91
C SER A 65 8.24 14.04 -4.50
N HIS A 66 9.50 13.65 -4.67
CA HIS A 66 10.64 14.54 -4.49
C HIS A 66 10.59 15.60 -5.59
N ASN A 67 10.41 16.86 -5.21
CA ASN A 67 10.49 18.00 -6.11
C ASN A 67 11.96 18.25 -6.45
N ILE A 68 12.50 17.54 -7.46
CA ILE A 68 13.83 17.82 -7.99
C ILE A 68 13.71 19.10 -8.84
N LYS A 69 13.82 20.26 -8.19
CA LYS A 69 14.10 21.53 -8.88
C LYS A 69 15.49 21.40 -9.51
N SER A 70 15.54 21.00 -10.78
CA SER A 70 16.74 21.17 -11.60
C SER A 70 16.94 22.66 -11.86
N ALA A 71 17.73 23.30 -10.99
CA ALA A 71 18.18 24.67 -11.18
C ALA A 71 19.29 24.70 -12.23
N TYR A 72 18.92 24.76 -13.51
CA TYR A 72 19.86 25.26 -14.51
C TYR A 72 20.13 26.73 -14.22
N ARG A 73 21.26 26.95 -13.55
CA ARG A 73 21.85 28.25 -13.21
C ARG A 73 22.08 29.04 -14.51
N LYS A 74 21.27 30.07 -14.76
CA LYS A 74 21.55 31.10 -15.77
C LYS A 74 22.87 31.79 -15.40
N SER A 75 23.98 31.36 -15.98
CA SER A 75 25.19 32.20 -16.04
C SER A 75 24.89 33.34 -17.01
N ARG A 76 24.80 34.56 -16.47
CA ARG A 76 24.90 35.79 -17.24
C ARG A 76 26.17 35.68 -18.09
N ARG A 77 25.99 35.66 -19.41
CA ARG A 77 26.99 36.16 -20.33
C ARG A 77 26.36 37.37 -20.98
N ASP A 78 26.79 38.52 -20.51
CA ASP A 78 26.88 39.72 -21.31
C ASP A 78 27.74 39.42 -22.57
N ASP A 79 27.59 40.26 -23.59
CA ASP A 79 28.19 40.21 -24.93
C ASP A 79 27.40 39.50 -26.05
N ASP A 80 26.75 40.36 -26.84
CA ASP A 80 26.69 40.40 -28.31
C ASP A 80 26.27 39.13 -29.09
N SER A 81 25.21 39.28 -29.90
CA SER A 81 25.35 39.41 -31.36
C SER A 81 24.15 38.89 -32.18
N TYR A 82 23.79 39.71 -33.18
CA TYR A 82 22.98 39.48 -34.39
C TYR A 82 21.44 39.27 -34.35
N MET A 83 20.79 40.31 -34.91
CA MET A 83 19.50 40.33 -35.61
C MET A 83 19.15 39.05 -36.38
N PHE A 84 17.87 38.65 -36.41
CA PHE A 84 17.14 38.50 -37.68
C PHE A 84 15.61 38.45 -37.47
N ASN A 85 14.91 39.28 -38.24
CA ASN A 85 13.45 39.39 -38.34
C ASN A 85 12.80 38.12 -38.90
N THR A 86 11.57 37.81 -38.47
CA THR A 86 10.59 37.25 -39.41
C THR A 86 9.16 37.65 -39.04
N LYS A 87 8.65 38.57 -39.85
CA LYS A 87 7.28 39.02 -39.99
C LYS A 87 6.45 37.84 -40.53
N ARG A 88 5.31 37.52 -39.91
CA ARG A 88 4.28 36.68 -40.56
C ARG A 88 3.06 37.55 -40.85
N ASN A 89 2.61 37.40 -42.08
CA ASN A 89 1.52 38.07 -42.76
C ASN A 89 0.17 37.77 -42.08
#